data_AF-A0A3E5E606-F1
#
_entry.id   AF-A0A3E5E606-F1
#
_cell.length_a   1.000
_cell.length_b   1.000
_cell.length_c   1.000
_cell.angle_alpha   90.00
_cell.angle_beta   90.00
_cell.angle_gamma   90.00
#
_symmetry.space_group_name_H-M   'P 1'
#
loop_
_entity.id
_entity.type
_entity.pdbx_description
1 polymer ?
#
loop_
_entity_poly.entity_id
_entity_poly.type
_entity_poly.pdbx_seq_one_letter_code
_entity_poly.pdbx_strand_id
1 'polypeptide(L)' 'MYSKTELGLLYFPDTTDGATARRHIMDWIKRCEPLWNELQRLGYQNRSQYFPPRQVSTIFEYLGEPGA' A
#
# COMPACT_ATOMS: atom_id res chain seq x y z
N MET A 1 -3.37 1.40 -11.22
CA MET A 1 -2.00 1.14 -10.73
C MET A 1 -1.66 2.32 -9.84
N TYR A 2 -1.05 2.09 -8.67
CA TYR A 2 -0.63 3.17 -7.78
C TYR A 2 0.83 3.00 -7.39
N SER A 3 1.58 4.09 -7.33
CA SER A 3 2.87 4.10 -6.65
C SER A 3 2.67 3.98 -5.15
N LYS A 4 3.74 3.59 -4.43
CA LYS A 4 3.72 3.52 -2.97
C LYS A 4 3.41 4.88 -2.32
N THR A 5 3.84 5.97 -2.95
CA THR A 5 3.60 7.33 -2.46
C THR A 5 2.16 7.76 -2.70
N GLU A 6 1.63 7.57 -3.91
CA GLU A 6 0.22 7.90 -4.21
C GLU A 6 -0.71 7.11 -3.30
N LEU A 7 -0.47 5.81 -3.13
CA LEU A 7 -1.24 4.97 -2.22
C LEU A 7 -1.14 5.48 -0.78
N GLY A 8 0.06 5.85 -0.33
CA GLY A 8 0.24 6.44 1.00
C GLY A 8 -0.54 7.73 1.20
N LEU A 9 -0.52 8.64 0.22
CA LEU A 9 -1.25 9.91 0.30
C LEU A 9 -2.77 9.71 0.30
N LEU A 10 -3.28 8.65 -0.35
CA LEU A 10 -4.71 8.31 -0.29
C LEU A 10 -5.14 7.88 1.11
N TYR A 11 -4.32 7.08 1.82
CA TYR A 11 -4.64 6.62 3.18
C TYR A 11 -4.31 7.64 4.27
N PHE A 12 -3.34 8.53 4.03
CA PHE A 12 -2.86 9.51 4.99
C PHE A 12 -2.94 10.92 4.38
N PRO A 13 -4.15 11.45 4.11
CA PRO A 13 -4.32 12.72 3.41
C PRO A 13 -3.76 13.92 4.19
N ASP A 14 -3.66 13.82 5.51
CA ASP A 14 -3.07 14.88 6.36
C ASP A 14 -1.55 14.95 6.28
N THR A 15 -0.90 13.98 5.62
CA THR A 15 0.57 13.96 5.48
C THR A 15 0.99 14.83 4.29
N THR A 16 1.71 15.92 4.57
CA THR A 16 2.22 16.84 3.54
C THR A 16 3.48 16.34 2.83
N ASP A 17 4.20 15.37 3.40
CA ASP A 17 5.40 14.77 2.82
C ASP A 17 5.12 13.37 2.23
N GLY A 18 5.31 13.23 0.92
CA GLY A 18 5.11 11.97 0.22
C GLY A 18 6.05 10.85 0.68
N ALA A 19 7.26 11.16 1.16
CA ALA A 19 8.17 10.14 1.68
C ALA A 19 7.67 9.53 3.00
N THR A 20 7.12 10.37 3.87
CA THR A 20 6.47 9.99 5.12
C THR A 20 5.20 9.17 4.86
N ALA A 21 4.32 9.62 3.96
CA ALA A 21 3.11 8.89 3.58
C ALA A 21 3.42 7.49 3.04
N ARG A 22 4.43 7.40 2.15
CA ARG A 22 4.96 6.13 1.64
C ARG A 22 5.47 5.22 2.75
N ARG A 23 6.18 5.75 3.74
CA ARG A 23 6.72 4.96 4.85
C ARG A 23 5.58 4.42 5.71
N HIS A 24 4.62 5.26 6.07
CA HIS A 24 3.47 4.83 6.86
C HIS A 24 2.68 3.72 6.21
N ILE A 25 2.35 3.84 4.91
CA ILE A 25 1.58 2.79 4.23
C ILE A 25 2.36 1.47 4.13
N MET A 26 3.66 1.55 3.84
CA MET A 26 4.49 0.34 3.75
C MET A 26 4.68 -0.32 5.11
N ASP A 27 4.82 0.45 6.18
CA ASP A 27 4.93 -0.08 7.54
C ASP A 27 3.60 -0.70 8.00
N TRP A 28 2.46 -0.11 7.64
CA TRP A 28 1.14 -0.67 7.93
C TRP A 28 0.90 -1.98 7.17
N ILE A 29 1.18 -2.01 5.86
CA ILE A 29 1.08 -3.23 5.04
C ILE A 29 1.92 -4.36 5.63
N LYS A 30 3.17 -4.09 6.03
CA LYS A 30 4.08 -5.11 6.59
C LYS A 30 3.66 -5.61 7.98
N ARG A 31 2.99 -4.77 8.77
CA ARG A 31 2.45 -5.17 10.09
C ARG A 31 1.20 -6.05 9.95
N CYS A 32 0.50 -5.96 8.83
CA CYS A 32 -0.59 -6.86 8.49
C CYS A 32 -0.02 -8.11 7.80
N GLU A 33 0.41 -9.11 8.58
CA GLU A 33 1.03 -10.34 8.04
C GLU A 33 0.19 -11.05 6.98
N PRO A 34 -1.15 -11.19 7.13
CA PRO A 34 -1.98 -11.81 6.09
C PRO A 34 -1.92 -11.07 4.74
N LEU A 35 -2.04 -9.74 4.77
CA LEU A 35 -1.93 -8.90 3.58
C LEU A 35 -0.53 -8.99 2.97
N TRP A 36 0.52 -8.94 3.79
CA TRP A 36 1.89 -9.02 3.31
C TRP A 36 2.18 -10.35 2.61
N ASN A 37 1.74 -11.45 3.18
CA ASN A 37 1.89 -12.79 2.59
C ASN A 37 1.14 -12.90 1.26
N GLU A 38 -0.07 -12.36 1.18
CA GLU A 38 -0.85 -12.37 -0.06
C GLU A 38 -0.21 -11.52 -1.15
N LEU A 39 0.34 -10.34 -0.80
CA LEU A 39 1.12 -9.53 -1.73
C LEU A 39 2.34 -10.28 -2.26
N GLN A 40 3.05 -11.02 -1.40
CA GLN A 40 4.16 -11.87 -1.83
C GLN A 40 3.71 -12.98 -2.79
N ARG A 41 2.56 -13.63 -2.51
CA ARG A 41 1.95 -14.65 -3.38
C ARG A 41 1.55 -14.08 -4.75
N LEU A 42 1.10 -12.83 -4.79
CA LEU A 42 0.81 -12.07 -6.01
C LEU A 42 2.06 -11.53 -6.72
N GLY A 43 3.26 -11.93 -6.28
CA GLY A 43 4.52 -11.58 -6.92
C GLY A 43 5.01 -10.16 -6.59
N TYR A 44 4.64 -9.60 -5.44
CA TYR A 44 5.18 -8.32 -5.00
C TYR A 44 6.71 -8.38 -4.89
N GLN A 45 7.39 -7.43 -5.51
CA GLN A 45 8.83 -7.27 -5.46
C GLN A 45 9.18 -6.02 -4.66
N ASN A 46 10.11 -6.13 -3.71
CA ASN A 46 10.54 -5.00 -2.87
C ASN A 46 11.02 -3.79 -3.69
N ARG A 47 11.62 -4.03 -4.86
CA ARG A 47 12.11 -3.00 -5.80
C ARG A 47 11.03 -2.42 -6.69
N SER A 48 9.82 -2.98 -6.70
CA SER A 48 8.72 -2.43 -7.50
C SER A 48 8.39 -1.03 -7.03
N GLN A 49 8.28 -0.09 -7.96
CA GLN A 49 7.84 1.27 -7.67
C GLN A 49 6.32 1.38 -7.54
N TYR A 50 5.59 0.43 -8.13
CA TYR A 50 4.14 0.45 -8.26
C TYR A 50 3.50 -0.85 -7.79
N PHE A 51 2.25 -0.73 -7.34
CA PHE A 51 1.32 -1.83 -7.14
C PHE A 51 0.43 -1.98 -8.37
N PRO A 52 0.48 -3.13 -9.07
CA PRO A 52 -0.47 -3.47 -10.12
C PRO A 52 -1.91 -3.53 -9.58
N PRO A 53 -2.95 -3.41 -10.43
CA PRO A 53 -4.34 -3.38 -10.00
C PRO A 53 -4.74 -4.50 -9.02
N ARG A 54 -4.30 -5.74 -9.26
CA ARG A 54 -4.60 -6.87 -8.36
C ARG A 54 -4.03 -6.69 -6.96
N GLN A 55 -2.80 -6.17 -6.84
CA GLN A 55 -2.19 -5.91 -5.53
C GLN A 55 -2.86 -4.75 -4.82
N VAL A 56 -3.29 -3.72 -5.56
CA VAL A 56 -4.08 -2.60 -5.01
C VAL A 56 -5.41 -3.09 -4.46
N SER A 57 -6.14 -3.92 -5.21
CA SER A 57 -7.40 -4.51 -4.76
C SER A 57 -7.22 -5.29 -3.46
N THR A 58 -6.19 -6.13 -3.36
CA THR A 58 -5.87 -6.83 -2.10
C THR A 58 -5.57 -5.85 -0.96
N ILE A 59 -4.84 -4.76 -1.21
CA ILE A 59 -4.58 -3.77 -0.16
C ILE A 59 -5.90 -3.15 0.33
N PHE A 60 -6.84 -2.83 -0.57
CA PHE A 60 -8.15 -2.27 -0.21
C PHE A 60 -9.04 -3.28 0.52
N GLU A 61 -9.01 -4.56 0.13
CA GLU A 61 -9.74 -5.63 0.82
C GLU A 61 -9.31 -5.79 2.28
N TYR A 62 -8.02 -5.64 2.57
CA TYR A 62 -7.48 -5.84 3.92
C TYR A 62 -7.43 -4.56 4.77
N LEU A 63 -7.15 -3.40 4.17
CA LEU A 63 -7.02 -2.12 4.90
C LEU A 63 -8.25 -1.22 4.80
N GLY A 64 -9.22 -1.56 3.95
CA GLY A 64 -10.37 -0.73 3.60
C GLY A 64 -10.11 0.19 2.40
N GLU A 65 -11.17 0.70 1.77
CA GLU A 65 -11.01 1.71 0.72
C GLU A 65 -10.59 3.06 1.34
N PRO A 66 -9.57 3.74 0.79
CA PRO A 66 -9.15 5.03 1.33
C PRO A 66 -10.26 6.08 1.16
N GLY A 67 -10.59 6.76 2.26
CA GLY A 67 -11.63 7.81 2.29
C GLY A 67 -13.06 7.30 2.54
N ALA A 68 -13.24 6.02 2.85
CA ALA A 68 -14.51 5.43 3.30
C ALA A 68 -14.78 5.69 4.79
#